data_AF-A0A9D9WAM2-F1
#
_entry.id   AF-A0A9D9WAM2-F1
#
_cell.length_a   1.000
_cell.length_b   1.000
_cell.length_c   1.000
_cell.angle_alpha   90.00
_cell.angle_beta   90.00
_cell.angle_gamma   90.00
#
_symmetry.space_group_name_H-M   'P 1'
#
loop_
_entity.id
_entity.type
_entity.pdbx_description
1 polymer ?
#
loop_
_entity_poly.entity_id
_entity_poly.type
_entity_poly.pdbx_seq_one_letter_code
_entity_poly.pdbx_strand_id
1 'polypeptide(L)' 'MRKLILIRHAKSSWELPCKDIERPLQAKGVLRALKVATHTKTYLPESYAVFSSPAVRAFETAKLFLSAWGIPFS' A
#
# COMPACT_ATOMS: atom_id res chain seq x y z
N MET A 1 -8.21 22.52 8.85
CA MET A 1 -8.19 22.01 7.46
C MET A 1 -8.06 20.49 7.49
N ARG A 2 -8.69 19.76 6.57
CA ARG A 2 -8.56 18.29 6.46
C ARG A 2 -7.42 17.96 5.47
N LYS A 3 -6.62 16.93 5.78
CA LYS A 3 -5.52 16.45 4.93
C LYS A 3 -5.95 15.16 4.22
N LEU A 4 -5.75 15.08 2.91
CA LEU A 4 -5.96 13.88 2.11
C LEU A 4 -4.61 13.43 1.52
N ILE A 5 -4.23 12.18 1.79
CA ILE A 5 -3.01 11.57 1.24
C ILE A 5 -3.46 10.47 0.27
N LEU A 6 -3.02 10.57 -0.98
CA LEU A 6 -3.32 9.58 -2.02
C LEU A 6 -2.07 8.76 -2.33
N ILE A 7 -2.19 7.44 -2.20
CA ILE A 7 -1.11 6.50 -2.47
C ILE A 7 -1.54 5.58 -3.60
N ARG A 8 -0.78 5.55 -4.69
CA ARG A 8 -0.99 4.58 -5.77
C ARG A 8 -0.46 3.21 -5.33
N HIS A 9 -1.14 2.13 -5.72
CA HIS A 9 -0.62 0.77 -5.54
C HIS A 9 0.77 0.61 -6.17
N ALA A 10 1.56 -0.29 -5.59
CA ALA A 10 2.88 -0.63 -6.09
C ALA A 10 2.82 -1.48 -7.38
N LYS A 11 3.99 -1.76 -7.96
CA LYS A 11 4.10 -2.50 -9.22
C LYS A 11 3.54 -3.93 -9.07
N SER A 12 2.52 -4.25 -9.86
CA SER A 12 1.86 -5.55 -9.92
C SER A 12 2.55 -6.52 -10.86
N SER A 13 2.29 -7.82 -10.67
CA SER A 13 2.73 -8.89 -11.57
C SER A 13 1.75 -9.07 -12.72
N TRP A 14 2.31 -9.22 -13.92
CA TRP A 14 1.58 -9.47 -15.16
C TRP A 14 1.83 -10.87 -15.72
N GLU A 15 2.76 -11.62 -15.11
CA GLU A 15 3.19 -12.94 -15.57
C GLU A 15 2.22 -14.05 -15.16
N LEU A 16 1.40 -13.81 -14.12
CA LEU A 16 0.44 -14.79 -13.62
C LEU A 16 -0.88 -14.74 -14.40
N PRO A 17 -1.41 -15.88 -14.85
CA PRO A 17 -2.73 -15.97 -15.47
C PRO A 17 -3.82 -15.91 -14.37
N CYS A 18 -4.18 -14.70 -13.95
CA CYS A 18 -5.20 -14.41 -12.95
C CYS A 18 -6.09 -13.26 -13.39
N LYS A 19 -7.25 -13.09 -12.73
CA LYS A 19 -8.12 -11.92 -12.97
C LYS A 19 -7.39 -10.65 -12.53
N ASP A 20 -7.73 -9.51 -13.15
CA ASP A 20 -7.05 -8.25 -12.83
C ASP A 20 -7.12 -7.91 -11.33
N ILE A 21 -8.29 -8.10 -10.70
CA ILE A 21 -8.48 -7.78 -9.28
C ILE A 21 -7.63 -8.64 -8.34
N GLU A 22 -7.20 -9.82 -8.79
CA GLU A 22 -6.40 -10.79 -8.03
C GLU A 22 -4.90 -10.62 -8.25
N ARG A 23 -4.49 -9.72 -9.17
CA ARG A 23 -3.06 -9.55 -9.50
C ARG A 23 -2.26 -9.13 -8.25
N PRO A 24 -1.23 -9.91 -7.87
CA PRO A 24 -0.38 -9.59 -6.72
C PRO A 24 0.69 -8.56 -7.08
N LEU A 25 1.40 -8.08 -6.06
CA LEU A 25 2.61 -7.29 -6.27
C LEU A 25 3.77 -8.13 -6.83
N GLN A 26 4.66 -7.49 -7.60
CA GLN A 26 5.98 -8.06 -7.90
C GLN A 26 6.93 -7.83 -6.73
N ALA A 27 7.97 -8.66 -6.59
CA ALA A 27 9.02 -8.49 -5.58
C ALA A 27 9.63 -7.06 -5.59
N LYS A 28 9.93 -6.53 -6.78
CA LYS A 28 10.40 -5.15 -6.94
C LYS A 28 9.36 -4.11 -6.50
N GLY A 29 8.07 -4.40 -6.68
CA GLY A 29 6.96 -3.58 -6.19
C GLY A 29 6.92 -3.53 -4.67
N VAL A 30 7.04 -4.68 -4.00
CA VAL A 30 7.09 -4.80 -2.54
C VAL A 30 8.24 -3.97 -1.94
N LEU A 31 9.46 -4.15 -2.46
CA LEU A 31 10.64 -3.42 -1.98
C LEU A 31 10.49 -1.90 -2.14
N ARG A 32 9.92 -1.46 -3.27
CA ARG A 32 9.67 -0.03 -3.52
C ARG A 32 8.58 0.53 -2.60
N ALA A 33 7.51 -0.23 -2.36
CA ALA A 33 6.44 0.16 -1.46
C ALA A 33 6.97 0.37 -0.04
N LEU A 34 7.73 -0.59 0.47
CA LEU A 34 8.36 -0.50 1.80
C LEU A 34 9.28 0.71 1.90
N LYS A 35 10.15 0.95 0.89
CA LYS A 35 11.02 2.13 0.89
C LYS A 35 10.22 3.43 0.98
N VAL A 36 9.15 3.58 0.19
CA VAL A 36 8.30 4.78 0.25
C VAL A 36 7.58 4.88 1.60
N ALA A 37 7.04 3.77 2.11
CA ALA A 37 6.32 3.73 3.37
C ALA A 37 7.19 4.19 4.55
N THR A 38 8.44 3.71 4.65
CA THR A 38 9.38 4.11 5.70
C THR A 38 9.64 5.61 5.72
N HIS A 39 9.71 6.27 4.56
CA HIS A 39 9.99 7.71 4.46
C HIS A 39 8.73 8.57 4.60
N THR A 40 7.53 7.97 4.64
CA THR A 40 6.28 8.73 4.63
C THR A 40 5.54 8.78 5.96
N LYS A 41 6.04 8.06 6.99
CA LYS A 41 5.43 8.05 8.33
C LYS A 41 5.28 9.46 8.92
N THR A 42 6.23 10.35 8.66
CA THR A 42 6.25 11.73 9.18
C THR A 42 5.21 12.65 8.53
N TYR A 43 4.61 12.26 7.41
CA TYR A 43 3.55 13.07 6.76
C TYR A 43 2.16 12.80 7.36
N LEU A 44 2.01 11.74 8.14
CA LEU A 44 0.76 11.33 8.75
C LEU A 44 0.34 12.34 9.83
N PRO A 45 -0.94 12.76 9.86
CA PRO A 45 -1.47 13.53 10.99
C PRO A 45 -1.60 12.65 12.25
N GLU A 46 -1.89 13.25 13.40
CA GLU A 46 -2.12 12.52 14.66
C GLU A 46 -3.31 11.55 14.59
N SER A 47 -4.35 11.92 13.83
CA SER A 47 -5.54 11.11 13.61
C SER A 47 -5.88 11.02 12.13
N TYR A 48 -6.08 9.80 11.64
CA TYR A 48 -6.45 9.50 10.25
C TYR A 48 -7.18 8.17 10.18
N ALA A 49 -7.87 7.97 9.06
CA ALA A 49 -8.40 6.68 8.65
C ALA A 49 -7.70 6.25 7.35
N VAL A 50 -7.58 4.94 7.15
CA VAL A 50 -6.96 4.35 5.96
C VAL A 50 -8.02 3.57 5.20
N PHE A 51 -8.10 3.79 3.90
CA PHE A 51 -8.98 3.07 2.98
C PHE A 51 -8.13 2.52 1.84
N SER A 52 -8.49 1.35 1.33
CA SER A 52 -7.84 0.74 0.17
C SER A 52 -8.87 0.24 -0.83
N SER A 53 -8.46 0.20 -2.09
CA SER A 53 -9.19 -0.53 -3.13
C SER A 53 -9.19 -2.03 -2.81
N PRO A 54 -10.26 -2.77 -3.16
CA PRO A 54 -10.34 -4.22 -2.93
C PRO A 54 -9.37 -5.04 -3.80
N ALA A 55 -8.73 -4.43 -4.81
CA ALA A 55 -7.75 -5.14 -5.63
C ALA A 55 -6.54 -5.59 -4.80
N VAL A 56 -6.10 -6.84 -4.99
CA VAL A 56 -5.02 -7.48 -4.20
C VAL A 56 -3.78 -6.60 -4.15
N ARG A 57 -3.27 -6.12 -5.30
CA ARG A 57 -2.12 -5.20 -5.37
C ARG A 57 -2.27 -3.93 -4.52
N ALA A 58 -3.48 -3.37 -4.42
CA ALA A 58 -3.74 -2.16 -3.65
C ALA A 58 -3.81 -2.47 -2.15
N PHE A 59 -4.52 -3.54 -1.80
CA PHE A 59 -4.60 -4.02 -0.42
C PHE A 59 -3.23 -4.42 0.12
N GLU A 60 -2.44 -5.18 -0.63
CA GLU A 60 -1.06 -5.53 -0.27
C GLU A 60 -0.17 -4.31 -0.10
N THR A 61 -0.30 -3.31 -0.99
CA THR A 61 0.43 -2.05 -0.81
C THR A 61 0.05 -1.37 0.50
N ALA A 62 -1.24 -1.29 0.82
CA ALA A 62 -1.71 -0.70 2.08
C ALA A 62 -1.17 -1.44 3.31
N LYS A 63 -1.18 -2.78 3.30
CA LYS A 63 -0.60 -3.61 4.38
C LYS A 63 0.88 -3.31 4.61
N LEU A 64 1.67 -3.19 3.54
CA LEU A 64 3.09 -2.83 3.64
C LEU A 64 3.30 -1.46 4.26
N PHE A 65 2.44 -0.49 3.91
CA PHE A 65 2.48 0.85 4.50
C PHE A 65 2.13 0.84 5.99
N LEU A 66 1.02 0.21 6.37
CA LEU A 66 0.59 0.09 7.76
C LEU A 66 1.66 -0.61 8.62
N SER A 67 2.25 -1.69 8.10
CA SER A 67 3.35 -2.40 8.77
C SER A 67 4.56 -1.49 8.99
N ALA A 68 5.02 -0.75 7.96
CA ALA A 68 6.15 0.17 8.09
C ALA A 68 5.85 1.37 9.02
N TRP A 69 4.58 1.75 9.14
CA TRP A 69 4.14 2.78 10.07
C TRP A 69 3.98 2.27 11.50
N GLY A 70 4.01 0.95 11.72
CA GLY A 70 3.82 0.32 13.02
C GLY A 70 2.36 0.28 13.46
N ILE A 71 1.43 0.23 12.50
CA ILE A 71 -0.01 0.21 12.73
C ILE A 71 -0.51 -1.22 12.54
N PRO A 72 -1.16 -1.83 13.55
CA PRO A 72 -1.75 -3.15 13.40
C PRO A 72 -2.96 -3.09 12.45
N PHE A 73 -3.14 -4.15 11.68
CA PHE A 73 -4.30 -4.34 10.82
C PHE A 73 -4.69 -5.81 10.81
N SER A 74 -5.99 -6.07 10.69
CA SER A 74 -6.62 -7.40 10.60
C SER A 74 -7.03 -7.69 9.17
#